data_AF-A0A955VN76-F1
#
_entry.id   AF-A0A955VN76-F1
#
_cell.length_a   1.000
_cell.length_b   1.000
_cell.length_c   1.000
_cell.angle_alpha   90.00
_cell.angle_beta   90.00
_cell.angle_gamma   90.00
#
_symmetry.space_group_name_H-M   'P 1'
#
loop_
_entity.id
_entity.type
_entity.pdbx_description
1 polymer ?
#
loop_
_entity_poly.entity_id
_entity_poly.type
_entity_poly.pdbx_seq_one_letter_code
_entity_poly.pdbx_strand_id
1 'polypeptide(L)' 'MNILVLNCGSSSVKFQLFDSDSSEVRASGKVERVGAHKSHAD' A
#
# COMPACT_ATOMS: atom_id res chain seq x y z
N MET A 1 17.00 -7.07 -5.36
CA MET A 1 16.02 -6.38 -6.24
C MET A 1 14.86 -5.91 -5.36
N ASN A 2 14.27 -4.74 -5.60
CA ASN A 2 13.18 -4.23 -4.75
C ASN A 2 11.81 -4.63 -5.29
N ILE A 3 10.99 -5.27 -4.46
CA ILE A 3 9.62 -5.69 -4.77
C ILE A 3 8.65 -4.90 -3.90
N LEU A 4 7.77 -4.11 -4.52
CA LEU A 4 6.68 -3.43 -3.83
C LEU A 4 5.43 -4.32 -3.86
N VAL A 5 5.02 -4.82 -2.70
CA VAL A 5 3.79 -5.60 -2.52
C VAL A 5 2.66 -4.67 -2.08
N LEU A 6 1.53 -4.72 -2.79
CA LEU A 6 0.33 -3.97 -2.46
C LEU A 6 -0.83 -4.94 -2.19
N ASN A 7 -1.49 -4.76 -1.05
CA ASN A 7 -2.78 -5.37 -0.75
C ASN A 7 -3.82 -4.25 -0.71
N CYS A 8 -4.65 -4.21 -1.74
CA CYS A 8 -5.63 -3.15 -1.96
C CYS A 8 -7.02 -3.63 -1.54
N GLY A 9 -7.53 -3.06 -0.45
CA GLY A 9 -8.96 -3.05 -0.12
C GLY A 9 -9.68 -1.89 -0.82
N SER A 10 -11.01 -1.85 -0.72
CA SER A 10 -11.83 -0.80 -1.34
C SER A 10 -11.56 0.61 -0.80
N SER A 11 -11.13 0.72 0.46
CA SER A 11 -10.85 2.00 1.13
C SER A 11 -9.51 2.02 1.88
N SER A 12 -8.66 1.02 1.67
CA SER A 12 -7.36 0.91 2.32
C SER A 12 -6.32 0.24 1.43
N VAL A 13 -5.05 0.56 1.65
CA VAL A 13 -3.91 -0.08 1.00
C VAL A 13 -2.87 -0.42 2.05
N LYS A 14 -2.53 -1.70 2.19
CA LYS A 14 -1.34 -2.13 2.91
C LYS A 14 -0.21 -2.28 1.91
N PHE A 15 0.98 -1.80 2.25
CA PHE A 15 2.14 -1.89 1.40
C PHE A 15 3.38 -2.37 2.15
N GLN A 16 4.24 -3.09 1.45
CA GLN A 16 5.57 -3.47 1.91
C GLN A 16 6.56 -3.35 0.76
N LEU A 17 7.73 -2.77 1.03
CA LEU A 17 8.87 -2.78 0.13
C LEU A 17 9.83 -3.88 0.61
N PHE A 18 10.00 -4.91 -0.19
CA PHE A 18 10.80 -6.08 0.09
C PHE A 18 12.09 -6.05 -0.74
N ASP A 19 13.21 -6.40 -0.13
CA ASP A 19 14.46 -6.67 -0.82
C ASP A 19 14.53 -8.18 -1.11
N SER A 20 14.41 -8.57 -2.37
CA SER A 20 14.39 -9.97 -2.78
C SER A 20 15.70 -10.71 -2.53
N ASP A 21 16.80 -9.99 -2.42
CA ASP A 21 18.13 -10.61 -2.36
C ASP A 21 18.46 -10.93 -0.90
N SER A 22 18.07 -10.07 0.04
CA SER A 22 18.21 -10.30 1.48
C SER A 22 16.97 -10.92 2.14
N SER A 23 15.85 -10.97 1.42
CA SER A 23 14.54 -11.34 1.97
C SER A 23 14.05 -10.46 3.13
N GLU A 24 14.49 -9.21 3.17
CA GLU A 24 14.13 -8.26 4.24
C GLU A 24 13.05 -7.28 3.82
N VAL A 25 12.22 -6.86 4.78
CA VAL A 25 11.28 -5.75 4.59
C VAL A 25 12.00 -4.44 4.85
N ARG A 26 12.14 -3.61 3.82
CA ARG A 26 12.80 -2.29 3.88
C ARG A 26 11.86 -1.19 4.35
N ALA A 27 10.59 -1.29 4.01
CA ALA A 27 9.55 -0.37 4.46
C ALA A 27 8.20 -1.08 4.52
N SER A 28 7.32 -0.65 5.41
CA SER A 28 5.94 -1.13 5.46
C SER A 28 5.01 -0.03 5.92
N GLY A 29 3.74 -0.15 5.55
CA GLY A 29 2.73 0.78 6.03
C GLY A 29 1.33 0.43 5.57
N LYS A 30 0.42 1.28 6.01
CA LYS A 30 -1.01 1.18 5.73
C LYS A 30 -1.57 2.56 5.52
N VAL A 31 -2.32 2.72 4.44
CA VAL A 31 -3.09 3.93 4.17
C VAL A 31 -4.56 3.58 4.28
N GLU A 32 -5.29 4.37 5.05
CA GLU A 32 -6.73 4.21 5.30
C GLU A 32 -7.52 5.34 4.67
N ARG A 33 -8.84 5.15 4.58
CA ARG A 33 -9.79 6.16 4.08
C ARG A 33 -9.47 6.63 2.66
N VAL A 34 -8.89 5.75 1.86
CA VAL A 34 -8.66 5.98 0.44
C VAL A 34 -10.03 6.18 -0.21
N GLY A 35 -10.25 7.36 -0.80
CA GLY A 35 -11.54 7.73 -1.40
C GLY A 35 -12.58 8.32 -0.45
N ALA A 36 -12.29 8.51 0.84
CA ALA A 36 -13.23 9.14 1.78
C ALA A 36 -13.51 10.64 1.48
N HIS A 37 -12.68 11.27 0.64
CA HIS A 37 -12.88 12.62 0.12
C HIS A 37 -13.18 12.64 -1.38
N LYS A 38 -13.73 11.54 -1.95
CA LYS A 38 -14.33 11.62 -3.30
C LYS A 38 -15.57 12.51 -3.23
N SER A 39 -15.24 13.77 -3.43
CA SER A 39 -16.03 14.94 -3.69
C SER A 39 -16.46 14.86 -5.15
N HIS A 40 -17.36 13.94 -5.47
CA HIS A 40 -18.20 14.07 -6.65
C HIS A 40 -19.62 13.94 -6.12
N ALA A 41 -20.17 15.10 -5.75
CA ALA A 41 -21.60 15.30 -5.91
C ALA A 41 -21.86 15.18 -7.40
N ASP A 42 -22.63 14.16 -7.78
CA ASP A 42 -23.45 14.25 -8.97
C ASP A 42 -24.47 15.39 -8.79
#